data_AF-A0A3D5YWQ7-F1
#
_entry.id   AF-A0A3D5YWQ7-F1
#
_cell.length_a   1.000
_cell.length_b   1.000
_cell.length_c   1.000
_cell.angle_alpha   90.00
_cell.angle_beta   90.00
_cell.angle_gamma   90.00
#
_symmetry.space_group_name_H-M   'P 1'
#
loop_
_entity.id
_entity.type
_entity.pdbx_description
1 polymer ?
#
loop_
_entity_poly.entity_id
_entity_poly.type
_entity_poly.pdbx_seq_one_letter_code
_entity_poly.pdbx_strand_id
1 'polypeptide(L)'
;MEFVKGMNIRTDILSYSLMVENFSSIFLSTLLDISDFKESKSLGNKSGNLSFNQKIDLLIDIKALDKKEKSKFQIFMSIRNQFMHNIAADNYENCLKNIDGAEKFLLKTYSQDNKLAKEIQLENATKELSKEVVEITINLLSKVKEKIEKEVKSQLFEKYQKNSIEAISKIETEFNSIYNEKVEKGVKMISLEELKQLVSEMRRLYYQIIDKTFK
;
A
#
# COMPACT_ATOMS: atom_id res chain seq x y z
N MET A 1 36.31 -23.70 17.35
CA MET A 1 35.36 -22.60 17.66
C MET A 1 35.16 -21.71 16.43
N GLU A 2 34.89 -22.30 15.25
CA GLU A 2 34.66 -21.56 13.99
C GLU A 2 33.18 -21.23 13.75
N PHE A 3 32.26 -21.97 14.38
CA PHE A 3 30.81 -21.84 14.16
C PHE A 3 30.18 -20.52 14.62
N VAL A 4 30.88 -19.71 15.42
CA VAL A 4 30.36 -18.47 16.01
C VAL A 4 30.69 -17.24 15.16
N LYS A 5 31.62 -17.36 14.21
CA LYS A 5 32.12 -16.22 13.44
C LYS A 5 31.06 -15.71 12.47
N GLY A 6 30.83 -14.40 12.49
CA GLY A 6 29.82 -13.73 11.66
C GLY A 6 28.37 -13.93 12.13
N MET A 7 28.13 -14.50 13.32
CA MET A 7 26.77 -14.70 13.83
C MET A 7 26.03 -13.38 14.05
N ASN A 8 26.72 -12.33 14.54
CA ASN A 8 26.13 -10.99 14.69
C ASN A 8 25.68 -10.41 13.34
N ILE A 9 26.50 -10.54 12.29
CA ILE A 9 26.17 -10.08 10.93
C ILE A 9 24.93 -10.81 10.40
N ARG A 10 24.88 -12.14 10.60
CA ARG A 10 23.73 -12.95 10.20
C ARG A 10 22.46 -12.50 10.91
N THR A 11 22.52 -12.24 12.21
CA THR A 11 21.39 -11.74 12.99
C THR A 11 20.90 -10.39 12.44
N ASP A 12 21.80 -9.45 12.20
CA ASP A 12 21.44 -8.12 11.66
C ASP A 12 20.74 -8.24 10.30
N ILE A 13 21.34 -8.97 9.36
CA ILE A 13 20.78 -9.16 8.02
C ILE A 13 19.44 -9.90 8.08
N LEU A 14 19.31 -10.89 8.96
CA LEU A 14 18.05 -11.60 9.18
C LEU A 14 16.97 -10.64 9.70
N SER A 15 17.29 -9.78 10.67
CA SER A 15 16.33 -8.80 11.20
C SER A 15 15.79 -7.87 10.11
N TYR A 16 16.66 -7.28 9.29
CA TYR A 16 16.22 -6.45 8.16
C TYR A 16 15.36 -7.25 7.17
N SER A 17 15.77 -8.48 6.85
CA SER A 17 15.05 -9.34 5.90
C SER A 17 13.64 -9.67 6.37
N LEU A 18 13.48 -10.00 7.66
CA LEU A 18 12.17 -10.27 8.25
C LEU A 18 11.27 -9.03 8.23
N MET A 19 11.81 -7.83 8.47
CA MET A 19 11.05 -6.59 8.37
C MET A 19 10.53 -6.36 6.95
N VAL A 20 11.42 -6.44 5.95
CA VAL A 20 11.04 -6.24 4.54
C VAL A 20 9.99 -7.26 4.11
N GLU A 21 10.20 -8.54 4.44
CA GLU A 21 9.27 -9.60 4.07
C GLU A 21 7.91 -9.43 4.74
N ASN A 22 7.87 -9.07 6.02
CA ASN A 22 6.64 -8.83 6.75
C ASN A 22 5.86 -7.65 6.18
N PHE A 23 6.52 -6.51 5.93
CA PHE A 23 5.86 -5.33 5.35
C PHE A 23 5.38 -5.58 3.91
N SER A 24 6.15 -6.33 3.12
CA SER A 24 5.71 -6.74 1.77
C SER A 24 4.45 -7.60 1.84
N SER A 25 4.38 -8.51 2.81
CA SER A 25 3.22 -9.39 3.02
C SER A 25 1.98 -8.60 3.45
N ILE A 26 2.15 -7.62 4.35
CA ILE A 26 1.08 -6.70 4.77
C ILE A 26 0.58 -5.87 3.58
N PHE A 27 1.49 -5.29 2.80
CA PHE A 27 1.12 -4.50 1.63
C PHE A 27 0.31 -5.33 0.63
N LEU A 28 0.81 -6.52 0.29
CA LEU A 28 0.15 -7.41 -0.66
C LEU A 28 -1.20 -7.89 -0.12
N SER A 29 -1.32 -8.18 1.17
CA SER A 29 -2.59 -8.59 1.76
C SER A 29 -3.63 -7.48 1.68
N THR A 30 -3.25 -6.23 1.96
CA THR A 30 -4.18 -5.12 1.83
C THR A 30 -4.58 -4.87 0.38
N LEU A 31 -3.64 -5.00 -0.56
CA LEU A 31 -3.96 -4.84 -1.98
C LEU A 31 -4.94 -5.91 -2.50
N LEU A 32 -4.83 -7.13 -1.97
CA LEU A 32 -5.63 -8.28 -2.38
C LEU A 32 -6.85 -8.52 -1.48
N ASP A 33 -7.16 -7.59 -0.57
CA ASP A 33 -8.25 -7.69 0.41
C ASP A 33 -8.22 -8.99 1.25
N ILE A 34 -7.01 -9.41 1.64
CA ILE A 34 -6.79 -10.54 2.53
C ILE A 34 -6.77 -10.03 3.98
N SER A 35 -7.82 -10.35 4.73
CA SER A 35 -8.07 -9.86 6.09
C SER A 35 -7.04 -10.33 7.13
N ASP A 36 -6.55 -11.57 7.01
CA ASP A 36 -5.46 -12.09 7.84
C ASP A 36 -4.37 -12.73 6.98
N PHE A 37 -3.30 -11.97 6.73
CA PHE A 37 -2.19 -12.45 5.94
C PHE A 37 -1.39 -13.56 6.63
N LYS A 38 -1.41 -13.67 7.97
CA LYS A 38 -0.63 -14.69 8.69
C LYS A 38 -1.20 -16.08 8.46
N GLU A 39 -2.51 -16.18 8.35
CA GLU A 39 -3.21 -17.44 8.05
C GLU A 39 -3.29 -17.74 6.55
N SER A 40 -3.01 -16.74 5.70
CA SER A 40 -2.98 -16.87 4.25
C SER A 40 -2.02 -17.96 3.79
N LYS A 41 -2.49 -18.81 2.86
CA LYS A 41 -1.65 -19.82 2.21
C LYS A 41 -0.50 -19.20 1.41
N SER A 42 -0.72 -18.02 0.81
CA SER A 42 0.23 -17.39 -0.11
C SER A 42 1.12 -16.36 0.57
N LEU A 43 0.65 -15.67 1.60
CA LEU A 43 1.38 -14.56 2.25
C LEU A 43 1.80 -14.84 3.70
N GLY A 44 1.25 -15.90 4.31
CA GLY A 44 1.54 -16.26 5.69
C GLY A 44 2.87 -16.98 5.84
N ASN A 45 3.06 -17.64 6.98
CA ASN A 45 4.33 -18.31 7.34
C ASN A 45 4.27 -19.85 7.17
N LYS A 46 3.29 -20.34 6.41
CA LYS A 46 3.09 -21.77 6.16
C LYS A 46 3.98 -22.26 5.02
N SER A 47 4.25 -23.56 4.97
CA SER A 47 4.96 -24.17 3.85
C SER A 47 4.19 -23.95 2.54
N GLY A 48 4.92 -23.55 1.49
CA GLY A 48 4.32 -23.21 0.19
C GLY A 48 3.84 -21.76 0.05
N ASN A 49 4.16 -20.89 1.01
CA ASN A 49 3.99 -19.45 0.86
C ASN A 49 4.86 -18.89 -0.28
N LEU A 50 4.53 -17.69 -0.74
CA LEU A 50 5.40 -16.95 -1.64
C LEU A 50 6.71 -16.63 -0.92
N SER A 51 7.82 -16.97 -1.57
CA SER A 51 9.14 -16.58 -1.09
C SER A 51 9.30 -15.06 -1.09
N PHE A 52 10.26 -14.58 -0.29
CA PHE A 52 10.61 -13.16 -0.24
C PHE A 52 10.83 -12.57 -1.65
N ASN A 53 11.60 -13.25 -2.51
CA ASN A 53 11.83 -12.82 -3.89
C ASN A 53 10.53 -12.68 -4.69
N GLN A 54 9.64 -13.68 -4.61
CA GLN A 54 8.36 -13.66 -5.33
C GLN A 54 7.46 -12.51 -4.86
N LYS A 55 7.45 -12.19 -3.56
CA LYS A 55 6.72 -11.04 -3.04
C LYS A 55 7.25 -9.73 -3.64
N ILE A 56 8.58 -9.54 -3.70
CA ILE A 56 9.19 -8.35 -4.30
C ILE A 56 8.90 -8.26 -5.82
N ASP A 57 9.01 -9.38 -6.55
CA ASP A 57 8.69 -9.40 -7.98
C ASP A 57 7.23 -9.00 -8.23
N LEU A 58 6.28 -9.49 -7.43
CA LEU A 58 4.89 -9.05 -7.49
C LEU A 58 4.74 -7.54 -7.26
N LEU A 59 5.44 -6.97 -6.28
CA LEU A 59 5.42 -5.52 -6.01
C LEU A 59 5.95 -4.70 -7.19
N ILE A 60 6.90 -5.22 -7.95
CA ILE A 60 7.42 -4.58 -9.16
C ILE A 60 6.42 -4.71 -10.31
N ASP A 61 5.82 -5.88 -10.48
CA ASP A 61 4.87 -6.16 -11.56
C ASP A 61 3.62 -5.26 -11.47
N ILE A 62 3.12 -5.02 -10.25
CA ILE A 62 2.02 -4.08 -9.99
C ILE A 62 2.47 -2.61 -9.99
N LYS A 63 3.75 -2.33 -10.29
CA LYS A 63 4.36 -0.99 -10.31
C LYS A 63 4.30 -0.26 -8.95
N ALA A 64 4.25 -1.00 -7.84
CA ALA A 64 4.36 -0.41 -6.50
C ALA A 64 5.80 0.00 -6.19
N LEU A 65 6.77 -0.78 -6.70
CA LEU A 65 8.20 -0.50 -6.72
C LEU A 65 8.67 -0.11 -8.12
N ASP A 66 9.59 0.85 -8.22
CA ASP A 66 10.24 1.22 -9.47
C ASP A 66 11.26 0.13 -9.89
N LYS A 67 11.44 -0.06 -11.19
CA LYS A 67 12.48 -0.93 -11.75
C LYS A 67 13.88 -0.53 -11.29
N LYS A 68 14.11 0.75 -10.98
CA LYS A 68 15.38 1.24 -10.39
C LYS A 68 15.60 0.75 -8.96
N GLU A 69 14.53 0.47 -8.22
CA GLU A 69 14.59 -0.07 -6.86
C GLU A 69 14.82 -1.58 -6.88
N LYS A 70 14.39 -2.28 -7.95
CA LYS A 70 14.56 -3.73 -8.13
C LYS A 70 15.99 -4.20 -7.86
N SER A 71 17.00 -3.52 -8.39
CA SER A 71 18.40 -3.92 -8.22
C SER A 71 18.83 -3.89 -6.75
N LYS A 72 18.31 -2.95 -5.95
CA LYS A 72 18.61 -2.86 -4.51
C LYS A 72 18.07 -4.07 -3.77
N PHE A 73 16.80 -4.42 -4.00
CA PHE A 73 16.19 -5.61 -3.41
C PHE A 73 16.90 -6.89 -3.86
N GLN A 74 17.24 -7.02 -5.15
CA GLN A 74 17.95 -8.20 -5.65
C GLN A 74 19.31 -8.39 -5.00
N ILE A 75 20.11 -7.33 -4.87
CA ILE A 75 21.40 -7.40 -4.18
C ILE A 75 21.21 -7.74 -2.70
N PHE A 76 20.25 -7.10 -2.02
CA PHE A 76 19.95 -7.40 -0.61
C PHE A 76 19.52 -8.86 -0.40
N MET A 77 18.68 -9.40 -1.29
CA MET A 77 18.23 -10.80 -1.27
C MET A 77 19.39 -11.77 -1.48
N SER A 78 20.31 -11.46 -2.40
CA SER A 78 21.53 -12.25 -2.61
C SER A 78 22.44 -12.24 -1.38
N ILE A 79 22.64 -11.08 -0.76
CA ILE A 79 23.42 -10.92 0.48
C ILE A 79 22.81 -11.75 1.62
N ARG A 80 21.49 -11.63 1.83
CA ARG A 80 20.74 -12.45 2.79
C ARG A 80 20.98 -13.93 2.54
N ASN A 81 20.82 -14.39 1.30
CA ASN A 81 20.95 -15.81 0.98
C ASN A 81 22.36 -16.34 1.24
N GLN A 82 23.40 -15.56 0.91
CA GLN A 82 24.78 -15.93 1.25
C GLN A 82 24.96 -16.02 2.76
N PHE A 83 24.59 -14.99 3.53
CA PHE A 83 24.77 -15.04 4.99
C PHE A 83 23.98 -16.18 5.66
N MET A 84 22.79 -16.52 5.17
CA MET A 84 21.94 -17.56 5.77
C MET A 84 22.37 -18.99 5.41
N HIS A 85 22.91 -19.21 4.21
CA HIS A 85 23.14 -20.57 3.70
C HIS A 85 24.63 -20.90 3.49
N ASN A 86 25.50 -19.90 3.39
CA ASN A 86 26.94 -20.10 3.18
C ASN A 86 27.68 -19.93 4.51
N ILE A 87 28.21 -21.02 5.05
CA ILE A 87 28.98 -21.00 6.30
C ILE A 87 30.26 -20.16 6.18
N ALA A 88 30.85 -20.09 4.98
CA ALA A 88 32.05 -19.30 4.70
C ALA A 88 31.78 -17.79 4.55
N ALA A 89 30.52 -17.36 4.47
CA ALA A 89 30.14 -15.96 4.53
C ALA A 89 30.16 -15.46 5.99
N ASP A 90 31.36 -15.40 6.58
CA ASP A 90 31.60 -15.02 7.98
C ASP A 90 31.91 -13.51 8.16
N ASN A 91 32.03 -12.78 7.05
CA ASN A 91 32.27 -11.34 6.94
C ASN A 91 31.74 -10.81 5.58
N TYR A 92 31.68 -9.50 5.40
CA TYR A 92 31.09 -8.87 4.20
C TYR A 92 31.93 -9.11 2.94
N GLU A 93 33.26 -9.08 3.03
CA GLU A 93 34.13 -9.40 1.89
C GLU A 93 33.90 -10.82 1.36
N ASN A 94 33.85 -11.82 2.24
CA ASN A 94 33.62 -13.22 1.86
C ASN A 94 32.20 -13.45 1.34
N CYS A 95 31.20 -12.77 1.91
CA CYS A 95 29.84 -12.79 1.41
C CYS A 95 29.76 -12.26 -0.02
N LEU A 96 30.29 -11.06 -0.26
CA LEU A 96 30.14 -10.33 -1.52
C LEU A 96 31.00 -10.89 -2.67
N LYS A 97 32.09 -11.61 -2.38
CA LYS A 97 32.85 -12.38 -3.39
C LYS A 97 31.99 -13.39 -4.15
N ASN A 98 30.93 -13.91 -3.52
CA ASN A 98 30.04 -14.91 -4.10
C ASN A 98 28.80 -14.28 -4.77
N ILE A 99 28.78 -12.96 -4.96
CA ILE A 99 27.66 -12.24 -5.55
C ILE A 99 28.20 -11.31 -6.64
N ASP A 100 28.02 -11.73 -7.89
CA ASP A 100 28.57 -11.03 -9.06
C ASP A 100 28.14 -9.55 -9.09
N GLY A 101 29.14 -8.66 -9.14
CA GLY A 101 28.94 -7.22 -9.25
C GLY A 101 28.40 -6.52 -8.01
N ALA A 102 28.10 -7.23 -6.92
CA ALA A 102 27.49 -6.65 -5.71
C ALA A 102 28.39 -5.63 -5.02
N GLU A 103 29.67 -5.94 -4.85
CA GLU A 103 30.66 -5.02 -4.27
C GLU A 103 30.70 -3.69 -5.04
N LYS A 104 30.84 -3.77 -6.37
CA LYS A 104 30.90 -2.59 -7.24
C LYS A 104 29.59 -1.80 -7.19
N PHE A 105 28.45 -2.48 -7.15
CA PHE A 105 27.15 -1.84 -7.00
C PHE A 105 27.03 -1.10 -5.66
N LEU A 106 27.38 -1.75 -4.56
CA LEU A 106 27.32 -1.19 -3.21
C LEU A 106 28.19 0.06 -3.08
N LEU A 107 29.48 -0.04 -3.39
CA LEU A 107 30.42 1.07 -3.22
C LEU A 107 30.15 2.23 -4.20
N LYS A 108 29.52 1.96 -5.35
CA LYS A 108 29.06 3.01 -6.27
C LYS A 108 27.80 3.70 -5.77
N THR A 109 26.88 2.96 -5.17
CA THR A 109 25.56 3.46 -4.74
C THR A 109 25.65 4.17 -3.39
N TYR A 110 26.46 3.65 -2.48
CA TYR A 110 26.63 4.10 -1.10
C TYR A 110 28.09 4.48 -0.90
N SER A 111 28.43 5.72 -1.23
CA SER A 111 29.83 6.21 -1.18
C SER A 111 30.40 6.14 0.23
N GLN A 112 31.61 5.59 0.36
CA GLN A 112 32.29 5.41 1.64
C GLN A 112 33.59 6.21 1.69
N ASP A 113 34.12 6.44 2.88
CA ASP A 113 35.46 7.03 3.03
C ASP A 113 36.53 6.01 2.61
N ASN A 114 37.28 6.35 1.57
CA ASN A 114 38.35 5.53 1.00
C ASN A 114 39.50 5.23 2.00
N LYS A 115 39.56 5.93 3.13
CA LYS A 115 40.52 5.68 4.22
C LYS A 115 40.14 4.49 5.10
N LEU A 116 38.87 4.07 5.07
CA LEU A 116 38.39 2.93 5.85
C LEU A 116 38.90 1.61 5.28
N ALA A 117 39.04 0.60 6.12
CA ALA A 117 39.30 -0.76 5.65
C ALA A 117 38.13 -1.25 4.78
N LYS A 118 38.43 -2.05 3.75
CA LYS A 118 37.44 -2.52 2.78
C LYS A 118 36.24 -3.21 3.43
N GLU A 119 36.47 -4.14 4.36
CA GLU A 119 35.42 -4.78 5.15
C GLU A 119 34.45 -3.78 5.81
N ILE A 120 34.98 -2.69 6.39
CA ILE A 120 34.15 -1.66 7.05
C ILE A 120 33.35 -0.85 6.02
N GLN A 121 33.94 -0.54 4.86
CA GLN A 121 33.22 0.11 3.77
C GLN A 121 32.04 -0.74 3.29
N LEU A 122 32.26 -2.05 3.12
CA LEU A 122 31.23 -2.99 2.68
C LEU A 122 30.15 -3.20 3.74
N GLU A 123 30.53 -3.26 5.00
CA GLU A 123 29.59 -3.29 6.13
C GLU A 123 28.67 -2.06 6.11
N ASN A 124 29.25 -0.86 6.04
CA ASN A 124 28.49 0.39 6.05
C ASN A 124 27.55 0.48 4.84
N ALA A 125 28.08 0.23 3.63
CA ALA A 125 27.27 0.24 2.41
C ALA A 125 26.14 -0.80 2.45
N THR A 126 26.39 -1.98 3.02
CA THR A 126 25.35 -3.02 3.18
C THR A 126 24.30 -2.60 4.21
N LYS A 127 24.69 -1.95 5.30
CA LYS A 127 23.75 -1.41 6.30
C LYS A 127 22.90 -0.29 5.71
N GLU A 128 23.48 0.60 4.90
CA GLU A 128 22.75 1.63 4.17
C GLU A 128 21.74 1.01 3.20
N LEU A 129 22.15 0.04 2.39
CA LEU A 129 21.24 -0.73 1.53
C LEU A 129 20.10 -1.35 2.33
N SER A 130 20.40 -2.00 3.46
CA SER A 130 19.42 -2.70 4.30
C SER A 130 18.39 -1.73 4.88
N LYS A 131 18.83 -0.56 5.34
CA LYS A 131 17.94 0.50 5.83
C LYS A 131 17.07 1.03 4.70
N GLU A 132 17.66 1.28 3.53
CA GLU A 132 16.94 1.85 2.40
C GLU A 132 15.87 0.88 1.87
N VAL A 133 16.14 -0.42 1.77
CA VAL A 133 15.09 -1.39 1.35
C VAL A 133 13.96 -1.48 2.36
N VAL A 134 14.25 -1.36 3.67
CA VAL A 134 13.20 -1.28 4.71
C VAL A 134 12.39 0.00 4.54
N GLU A 135 13.04 1.16 4.36
CA GLU A 135 12.38 2.44 4.19
C GLU A 135 11.47 2.45 2.94
N ILE A 136 11.97 1.96 1.81
CA ILE A 136 11.18 1.81 0.58
C ILE A 136 9.93 0.97 0.86
N THR A 137 10.09 -0.15 1.58
CA THR A 137 8.97 -1.06 1.88
C THR A 137 7.97 -0.45 2.87
N ILE A 138 8.44 0.31 3.87
CA ILE A 138 7.55 1.08 4.76
C ILE A 138 6.78 2.14 3.98
N ASN A 139 7.43 2.83 3.03
CA ASN A 139 6.79 3.84 2.20
C ASN A 139 5.69 3.25 1.29
N LEU A 140 5.76 1.96 0.96
CA LEU A 140 4.64 1.27 0.30
C LEU A 140 3.38 1.26 1.18
N LEU A 141 3.50 1.11 2.50
CA LEU A 141 2.34 1.15 3.41
C LEU A 141 1.66 2.53 3.42
N SER A 142 2.44 3.60 3.27
CA SER A 142 1.90 4.95 3.10
C SER A 142 1.07 5.07 1.82
N LYS A 143 1.54 4.49 0.71
CA LYS A 143 0.77 4.44 -0.56
C LYS A 143 -0.54 3.66 -0.41
N VAL A 144 -0.56 2.59 0.40
CA VAL A 144 -1.79 1.85 0.73
C VAL A 144 -2.77 2.74 1.48
N LYS A 145 -2.30 3.44 2.51
CA LYS A 145 -3.14 4.38 3.27
C LYS A 145 -3.79 5.42 2.36
N GLU A 146 -3.00 6.05 1.48
CA GLU A 146 -3.52 7.02 0.51
C GLU A 146 -4.55 6.41 -0.45
N LYS A 147 -4.33 5.17 -0.91
CA LYS A 147 -5.27 4.47 -1.78
C LYS A 147 -6.59 4.20 -1.07
N ILE A 148 -6.55 3.68 0.16
CA ILE A 148 -7.73 3.43 1.00
C ILE A 148 -8.49 4.74 1.22
N GLU A 149 -7.79 5.83 1.58
CA GLU A 149 -8.43 7.14 1.77
C GLU A 149 -9.13 7.65 0.51
N LYS A 150 -8.53 7.45 -0.68
CA LYS A 150 -9.15 7.81 -1.96
C LYS A 150 -10.37 6.95 -2.26
N GLU A 151 -10.29 5.65 -2.01
CA GLU A 151 -11.38 4.71 -2.26
C GLU A 151 -12.58 4.96 -1.35
N VAL A 152 -12.35 5.21 -0.05
CA VAL A 152 -13.39 5.63 0.90
C VAL A 152 -14.03 6.95 0.45
N LYS A 153 -13.24 7.93 0.01
CA LYS A 153 -13.78 9.19 -0.54
C LYS A 153 -14.62 8.95 -1.79
N SER A 154 -14.21 8.05 -2.69
CA SER A 154 -14.97 7.70 -3.89
C SER A 154 -16.30 7.04 -3.54
N GLN A 155 -16.29 6.06 -2.64
CA GLN A 155 -17.50 5.37 -2.17
C GLN A 155 -18.48 6.34 -1.48
N LEU A 156 -17.97 7.27 -0.67
CA LEU A 156 -18.79 8.34 -0.07
C LEU A 156 -19.42 9.24 -1.14
N PHE A 157 -18.64 9.61 -2.17
CA PHE A 157 -19.14 10.43 -3.26
C PHE A 157 -20.20 9.69 -4.10
N GLU A 158 -20.00 8.41 -4.39
CA GLU A 158 -21.00 7.56 -5.07
C GLU A 158 -22.29 7.42 -4.25
N LYS A 159 -22.16 7.18 -2.94
CA LYS A 159 -23.31 7.12 -2.01
C LYS A 159 -24.06 8.46 -1.97
N TYR A 160 -23.34 9.58 -1.93
CA TYR A 160 -23.91 10.92 -2.01
C TYR A 160 -24.66 11.15 -3.32
N GLN A 161 -24.06 10.80 -4.47
CA GLN A 161 -24.69 10.92 -5.78
C GLN A 161 -25.97 10.09 -5.87
N LYS A 162 -25.92 8.82 -5.47
CA LYS A 162 -27.08 7.93 -5.46
C LYS A 162 -28.22 8.51 -4.63
N ASN A 163 -27.93 8.92 -3.39
CA ASN A 163 -28.92 9.52 -2.51
C ASN A 163 -29.48 10.84 -3.09
N SER A 164 -28.66 11.62 -3.79
CA SER A 164 -29.07 12.86 -4.45
C SER A 164 -30.01 12.61 -5.62
N ILE A 165 -29.72 11.61 -6.46
CA ILE A 165 -30.59 11.19 -7.57
C ILE A 165 -31.94 10.70 -7.03
N GLU A 166 -31.95 9.88 -5.98
CA GLU A 166 -33.18 9.43 -5.34
C GLU A 166 -34.03 10.59 -4.80
N ALA A 167 -33.40 11.62 -4.22
CA ALA A 167 -34.10 12.78 -3.72
C ALA A 167 -34.67 13.65 -4.84
N ILE A 168 -33.91 13.88 -5.92
CA ILE A 168 -34.38 14.62 -7.10
C ILE A 168 -35.60 13.92 -7.71
N SER A 169 -35.54 12.59 -7.86
CA SER A 169 -36.67 11.80 -8.40
C SER A 169 -37.93 11.92 -7.53
N LYS A 170 -37.78 11.98 -6.20
CA LYS A 170 -38.92 12.24 -5.29
C LYS A 170 -39.50 13.63 -5.48
N ILE A 171 -38.64 14.66 -5.55
CA ILE A 171 -39.08 16.05 -5.79
C ILE A 171 -39.82 16.15 -7.12
N GLU A 172 -39.30 15.53 -8.18
CA GLU A 172 -39.92 15.50 -9.50
C GLU A 172 -41.29 14.82 -9.45
N THR A 173 -41.41 13.69 -8.73
CA THR A 173 -42.68 12.99 -8.55
C THR A 173 -43.71 13.86 -7.82
N GLU A 174 -43.30 14.52 -6.74
CA GLU A 174 -44.15 15.41 -5.93
C GLU A 174 -44.61 16.62 -6.75
N PHE A 175 -43.69 17.24 -7.49
CA PHE A 175 -43.98 18.36 -8.37
C PHE A 175 -44.96 17.97 -9.49
N ASN A 176 -44.72 16.84 -10.16
CA ASN A 176 -45.60 16.34 -11.22
C ASN A 176 -47.00 16.02 -10.68
N SER A 177 -47.09 15.49 -9.46
CA SER A 177 -48.39 15.26 -8.78
C SER A 177 -49.17 16.57 -8.61
N ILE A 178 -48.53 17.60 -8.04
CA ILE A 178 -49.15 18.92 -7.84
C ILE A 178 -49.54 19.55 -9.19
N TYR A 179 -48.65 19.46 -10.19
CA TYR A 179 -48.89 20.02 -11.51
C TYR A 179 -50.07 19.35 -12.21
N ASN A 180 -50.13 18.01 -12.22
CA ASN A 180 -51.21 17.25 -12.85
C ASN A 180 -52.55 17.54 -12.18
N GLU A 181 -52.60 17.62 -10.84
CA GLU A 181 -53.82 18.00 -10.11
C GLU A 181 -54.34 19.39 -10.54
N LYS A 182 -53.45 20.36 -10.79
CA LYS A 182 -53.83 21.70 -11.26
C LYS A 182 -54.37 21.68 -12.68
N VAL A 183 -53.73 20.91 -13.57
CA VAL A 183 -54.19 20.74 -14.96
C VAL A 183 -55.59 20.12 -14.98
N GLU A 184 -55.84 19.06 -14.19
CA GLU A 184 -57.16 18.43 -14.07
C GLU A 184 -58.24 19.38 -13.54
N LYS A 185 -57.89 20.28 -12.62
CA LYS A 185 -58.80 21.29 -12.07
C LYS A 185 -58.96 22.55 -12.94
N GLY A 186 -58.31 22.61 -14.10
CA GLY A 186 -58.35 23.75 -15.01
C GLY A 186 -57.66 25.02 -14.49
N VAL A 187 -56.83 24.90 -13.45
CA VAL A 187 -56.13 26.01 -12.80
C VAL A 187 -54.77 26.23 -13.46
N LYS A 188 -54.53 27.43 -13.99
CA LYS A 188 -53.30 27.75 -14.76
C LYS A 188 -52.09 28.17 -13.91
N MET A 189 -52.24 28.36 -12.60
CA MET A 189 -51.18 28.88 -11.72
C MET A 189 -51.03 28.07 -10.42
N ILE A 190 -49.78 27.83 -10.04
CA ILE A 190 -49.38 27.30 -8.72
C ILE A 190 -49.32 28.47 -7.73
N SER A 191 -49.84 28.29 -6.53
CA SER A 191 -49.84 29.33 -5.49
C SER A 191 -48.49 29.46 -4.78
N LEU A 192 -48.28 30.61 -4.14
CA LEU A 192 -47.06 30.89 -3.36
C LEU A 192 -46.89 29.91 -2.18
N GLU A 193 -47.99 29.50 -1.54
CA GLU A 193 -47.99 28.56 -0.42
C GLU A 193 -47.57 27.15 -0.86
N GLU A 194 -48.01 26.70 -2.03
CA GLU A 194 -47.61 25.42 -2.62
C GLU A 194 -46.12 25.43 -3.02
N LEU A 195 -45.64 26.55 -3.57
CA LEU A 195 -44.19 26.74 -3.84
C LEU A 195 -43.36 26.70 -2.54
N LYS A 196 -43.84 27.33 -1.46
CA LYS A 196 -43.18 27.26 -0.14
C LYS A 196 -43.16 25.83 0.40
N GLN A 197 -44.23 25.06 0.19
CA GLN A 197 -44.31 23.67 0.61
C GLN A 197 -43.30 22.81 -0.15
N LEU A 198 -43.19 22.99 -1.46
CA LEU A 198 -42.20 22.30 -2.30
C LEU A 198 -40.76 22.63 -1.84
N VAL A 199 -40.46 23.90 -1.56
CA VAL A 199 -39.15 24.32 -1.04
C VAL A 199 -38.86 23.69 0.34
N SER A 200 -39.86 23.60 1.22
CA SER A 200 -39.72 22.95 2.52
C SER A 200 -39.40 21.46 2.38
N GLU A 201 -40.04 20.79 1.43
CA GLU A 201 -39.77 19.40 1.13
C GLU A 201 -38.41 19.15 0.49
N MET A 202 -37.99 20.01 -0.45
CA MET A 202 -36.63 19.98 -0.99
C MET A 202 -35.59 20.10 0.14
N ARG A 203 -35.83 21.00 1.11
CA ARG A 203 -34.95 21.19 2.26
C ARG A 203 -34.95 19.97 3.17
N ARG A 204 -36.11 19.35 3.44
CA ARG A 204 -36.22 18.09 4.20
C ARG A 204 -35.43 16.96 3.54
N LEU A 205 -35.62 16.75 2.23
CA LEU A 205 -34.93 15.72 1.46
C LEU A 205 -33.42 15.96 1.42
N TYR A 206 -32.98 17.22 1.27
CA TYR A 206 -31.56 17.59 1.36
C TYR A 206 -30.93 17.16 2.69
N TYR A 207 -31.58 17.41 3.83
CA TYR A 207 -31.07 16.97 5.12
C TYR A 207 -31.06 15.43 5.28
N GLN A 208 -32.06 14.73 4.72
CA GLN A 208 -32.07 13.26 4.71
C GLN A 208 -30.93 12.67 3.87
N ILE A 209 -30.53 13.32 2.77
CA ILE A 209 -29.37 12.91 1.95
C ILE A 209 -28.08 13.01 2.76
N ILE A 210 -27.88 14.13 3.47
CA ILE A 210 -26.71 14.32 4.34
C ILE A 210 -26.69 13.23 5.41
N ASP A 211 -27.79 13.04 6.15
CA ASP A 211 -27.85 12.05 7.23
C ASP A 211 -27.61 10.61 6.74
N LYS A 212 -28.21 10.22 5.60
CA LYS A 212 -28.00 8.89 4.99
C LYS A 212 -26.60 8.67 4.44
N THR A 213 -25.92 9.73 4.00
CA THR A 213 -24.59 9.62 3.37
C THR A 213 -23.51 9.43 4.44
N PHE A 214 -23.61 10.15 5.56
CA PHE A 214 -22.58 10.23 6.59
C PHE A 214 -22.83 9.36 7.85
N LYS A 215 -23.97 8.66 7.94
CA LYS A 215 -24.17 7.49 8.81
C LYS A 215 -23.77 6.20 8.11
#